data_AF-A0A3Q0IUP4-F1
#
_entry.id   AF-A0A3Q0IUP4-F1
#
_cell.length_a   1.000
_cell.length_b   1.000
_cell.length_c   1.000
_cell.angle_alpha   90.00
_cell.angle_beta   90.00
_cell.angle_gamma   90.00
#
_symmetry.space_group_name_H-M   'P 1'
#
loop_
_entity.id
_entity.type
_entity.pdbx_description
1 polymer ?
#
loop_
_entity_poly.entity_id
_entity_poly.type
_entity_poly.pdbx_seq_one_letter_code
_entity_poly.pdbx_strand_id
1 'polypeptide(L)'
;MWKVWRSPPVLLVMLLWSFTATNAQLNIHEKMYFDLDQDSFAACVRRFNGTHQFGCSSEIDGNVGVLHVVESMEDIDWLLHNSTRGPYVGLLDISMFNRSYLVPLNSSSNINGIIFTYNQTNAATTKPKFFSQEDSCPNRYTSLNPQTKQLVCDSTTPWNPYGE
;
A
#
# COMPACT_ATOMS: atom_id res chain seq x y z
N MET A 1 -60.61 -27.84 -13.70
CA MET A 1 -59.69 -26.64 -13.87
C MET A 1 -58.25 -26.99 -13.48
N TRP A 2 -57.78 -28.33 -13.70
CA TRP A 2 -56.46 -28.91 -13.37
C TRP A 2 -55.81 -29.45 -14.65
N LYS A 3 -56.31 -29.03 -15.89
CA LYS A 3 -55.75 -29.74 -17.06
C LYS A 3 -54.86 -28.79 -17.87
N VAL A 4 -54.53 -27.56 -17.31
CA VAL A 4 -53.76 -26.59 -18.13
C VAL A 4 -52.29 -26.62 -17.69
N TRP A 5 -51.92 -27.58 -16.70
CA TRP A 5 -50.51 -27.50 -16.23
C TRP A 5 -49.72 -28.70 -16.78
N ARG A 6 -50.32 -29.52 -17.76
CA ARG A 6 -49.52 -30.69 -18.17
C ARG A 6 -49.25 -30.62 -19.67
N SER A 7 -49.41 -29.42 -20.33
CA SER A 7 -49.11 -29.36 -21.78
C SER A 7 -47.61 -29.05 -22.00
N PRO A 8 -46.92 -29.84 -22.83
CA PRO A 8 -45.47 -29.88 -23.13
C PRO A 8 -44.91 -28.47 -23.34
N PRO A 9 -45.67 -27.45 -23.70
CA PRO A 9 -45.08 -26.12 -23.91
C PRO A 9 -45.01 -25.32 -22.61
N VAL A 10 -45.89 -25.65 -21.64
CA VAL A 10 -45.88 -24.97 -20.33
C VAL A 10 -44.78 -25.57 -19.44
N LEU A 11 -44.47 -26.89 -19.62
CA LEU A 11 -43.37 -27.54 -18.88
C LEU A 11 -42.00 -27.10 -19.42
N LEU A 12 -41.91 -26.73 -20.75
CA LEU A 12 -40.66 -26.27 -21.39
C LEU A 12 -40.37 -24.81 -21.00
N VAL A 13 -41.48 -24.06 -20.81
CA VAL A 13 -41.33 -22.64 -20.38
C VAL A 13 -40.95 -22.60 -18.90
N MET A 14 -41.47 -23.53 -18.10
CA MET A 14 -41.09 -23.60 -16.67
C MET A 14 -39.68 -24.14 -16.49
N LEU A 15 -39.22 -25.12 -17.38
CA LEU A 15 -37.83 -25.63 -17.32
C LEU A 15 -36.84 -24.56 -17.82
N LEU A 16 -37.28 -23.68 -18.77
CA LEU A 16 -36.41 -22.61 -19.29
C LEU A 16 -36.35 -21.45 -18.30
N TRP A 17 -37.44 -21.23 -17.40
CA TRP A 17 -37.41 -20.22 -16.32
C TRP A 17 -36.59 -20.72 -15.12
N SER A 18 -36.53 -22.02 -14.94
CA SER A 18 -35.68 -22.55 -13.84
C SER A 18 -34.21 -22.57 -14.23
N PHE A 19 -33.85 -22.55 -15.60
CA PHE A 19 -32.43 -22.55 -16.03
C PHE A 19 -31.88 -21.12 -16.04
N THR A 20 -32.80 -20.02 -16.01
CA THR A 20 -32.22 -18.65 -16.04
C THR A 20 -32.13 -18.08 -14.62
N ALA A 21 -32.65 -18.90 -13.53
CA ALA A 21 -32.57 -18.35 -12.16
C ALA A 21 -31.43 -19.01 -11.38
N THR A 22 -30.41 -19.66 -12.06
CA THR A 22 -29.30 -20.18 -11.24
C THR A 22 -28.02 -19.44 -11.60
N ASN A 23 -27.88 -18.16 -11.42
CA ASN A 23 -26.41 -17.93 -11.31
C ASN A 23 -26.14 -16.54 -10.74
N ALA A 24 -26.51 -16.34 -9.41
CA ALA A 24 -25.46 -15.39 -8.95
C ALA A 24 -25.12 -15.67 -7.49
N GLN A 25 -24.83 -16.94 -7.13
CA GLN A 25 -24.35 -17.13 -5.74
C GLN A 25 -22.92 -16.57 -5.59
N LEU A 26 -22.79 -15.33 -5.02
CA LEU A 26 -21.46 -14.77 -4.72
C LEU A 26 -20.73 -15.62 -3.68
N ASN A 27 -19.54 -16.14 -4.03
CA ASN A 27 -18.59 -16.87 -3.16
C ASN A 27 -18.34 -16.13 -1.84
N ILE A 28 -18.47 -16.88 -0.63
CA ILE A 28 -18.25 -16.28 0.71
C ILE A 28 -17.01 -15.38 0.68
N HIS A 29 -16.10 -15.72 -0.08
CA HIS A 29 -14.90 -14.89 -0.16
C HIS A 29 -15.24 -13.48 -0.70
N GLU A 30 -16.12 -13.46 -1.56
CA GLU A 30 -16.45 -12.15 -2.18
C GLU A 30 -17.36 -11.32 -1.27
N LYS A 31 -17.89 -12.02 -0.28
CA LYS A 31 -18.69 -11.24 0.69
C LYS A 31 -17.82 -10.67 1.81
N MET A 32 -16.61 -11.24 1.95
CA MET A 32 -15.78 -10.85 3.11
C MET A 32 -14.63 -9.96 2.64
N TYR A 33 -14.17 -10.16 1.39
CA TYR A 33 -12.92 -9.47 1.04
C TYR A 33 -13.15 -8.62 -0.21
N PHE A 34 -12.44 -7.55 -0.05
CA PHE A 34 -12.34 -6.74 -1.29
C PHE A 34 -10.90 -6.72 -1.77
N ASP A 35 -10.80 -7.19 -3.08
CA ASP A 35 -9.41 -7.26 -3.58
C ASP A 35 -9.06 -5.95 -4.33
N LEU A 36 -7.91 -5.47 -3.95
CA LEU A 36 -7.44 -4.31 -4.73
C LEU A 36 -6.82 -4.77 -6.05
N ASP A 37 -7.27 -4.03 -7.06
CA ASP A 37 -6.77 -4.41 -8.40
C ASP A 37 -5.26 -4.14 -8.52
N GLN A 38 -4.56 -4.95 -9.38
CA GLN A 38 -3.08 -4.85 -9.49
C GLN A 38 -2.67 -3.50 -10.07
N ASP A 39 -3.61 -2.89 -10.78
CA ASP A 39 -3.24 -1.59 -11.37
C ASP A 39 -3.52 -0.44 -10.40
N SER A 40 -4.01 -0.79 -9.19
CA SER A 40 -4.46 0.29 -8.28
C SER A 40 -3.45 0.50 -7.15
N PHE A 41 -2.32 -0.45 -7.18
CA PHE A 41 -1.38 -0.15 -6.08
C PHE A 41 0.05 -0.50 -6.53
N ALA A 42 0.98 0.16 -5.87
CA ALA A 42 2.41 -0.17 -6.03
C ALA A 42 3.00 -0.58 -4.68
N ALA A 43 3.79 -1.71 -4.89
CA ALA A 43 4.32 -2.24 -3.60
C ALA A 43 5.78 -1.80 -3.44
N CYS A 44 6.14 -1.67 -2.14
CA CYS A 44 7.57 -1.51 -1.80
C CYS A 44 8.26 -2.88 -1.74
N VAL A 45 9.47 -2.88 -2.33
CA VAL A 45 10.08 -4.24 -2.43
C VAL A 45 11.47 -4.18 -1.79
N ARG A 46 11.76 -5.41 -1.29
CA ARG A 46 13.07 -5.52 -0.63
C ARG A 46 14.18 -5.60 -1.69
N ARG A 47 15.21 -4.71 -1.41
CA ARG A 47 16.42 -4.76 -2.27
C ARG A 47 17.65 -5.08 -1.42
N PHE A 48 18.64 -5.67 -2.19
CA PHE A 48 19.87 -6.07 -1.46
C PHE A 48 21.07 -5.36 -2.09
N ASN A 49 21.86 -4.88 -1.03
CA ASN A 49 23.21 -4.48 -1.49
C ASN A 49 24.29 -5.34 -0.83
N GLY A 50 25.57 -5.38 -1.33
CA GLY A 50 26.66 -6.26 -0.84
C GLY A 50 26.64 -6.41 0.68
N THR A 51 26.12 -5.45 1.46
CA THR A 51 26.21 -5.54 2.94
C THR A 51 24.83 -5.34 3.57
N HIS A 52 23.99 -4.74 2.97
CA HIS A 52 22.74 -4.38 3.67
C HIS A 52 21.54 -4.77 2.80
N GLN A 53 20.39 -4.77 3.49
CA GLN A 53 19.09 -4.88 2.80
C GLN A 53 18.23 -3.66 3.10
N PHE A 54 17.59 -3.23 1.98
CA PHE A 54 16.67 -2.09 2.24
C PHE A 54 15.36 -2.31 1.47
N GLY A 55 14.30 -1.65 1.89
CA GLY A 55 12.95 -1.81 1.30
C GLY A 55 12.01 -2.55 2.27
N CYS A 56 10.92 -3.18 1.54
CA CYS A 56 9.88 -3.75 2.43
C CYS A 56 9.57 -5.18 1.99
N SER A 57 9.07 -5.90 3.07
CA SER A 57 8.57 -7.26 2.75
C SER A 57 7.46 -7.63 3.72
N SER A 58 6.65 -8.46 3.15
CA SER A 58 5.62 -9.01 4.06
C SER A 58 5.99 -10.43 4.49
N GLU A 59 5.25 -10.88 5.60
CA GLU A 59 5.45 -12.29 6.00
C GLU A 59 4.80 -13.23 4.98
N ILE A 60 5.20 -14.50 5.04
CA ILE A 60 4.79 -15.48 4.02
C ILE A 60 3.25 -15.54 3.95
N ASP A 61 2.56 -15.24 4.96
CA ASP A 61 1.08 -15.34 4.90
C ASP A 61 0.46 -13.94 4.97
N GLY A 62 1.29 -13.03 4.86
CA GLY A 62 0.77 -11.66 4.78
C GLY A 62 0.76 -10.99 6.16
N ASN A 63 0.77 -9.70 6.11
CA ASN A 63 0.58 -8.92 7.36
C ASN A 63 -0.84 -8.34 7.41
N VAL A 64 -1.57 -8.72 8.63
CA VAL A 64 -2.97 -8.28 8.72
C VAL A 64 -3.12 -7.36 9.95
N GLY A 65 -3.93 -6.32 9.68
CA GLY A 65 -4.14 -5.40 10.82
C GLY A 65 -5.39 -4.55 10.61
N VAL A 66 -5.79 -3.94 11.79
CA VAL A 66 -6.94 -3.01 11.72
C VAL A 66 -6.50 -1.73 10.99
N LEU A 67 -7.35 -1.40 10.00
CA LEU A 67 -7.02 -0.19 9.21
C LEU A 67 -7.24 1.07 10.05
N HIS A 68 -6.22 1.93 10.10
CA HIS A 68 -6.36 3.19 10.87
C HIS A 68 -5.91 4.36 10.00
N VAL A 69 -6.81 5.30 9.86
CA VAL A 69 -6.49 6.48 9.02
C VAL A 69 -5.68 7.47 9.86
N VAL A 70 -4.59 7.93 9.22
CA VAL A 70 -3.69 8.85 9.95
C VAL A 70 -3.78 10.22 9.27
N GLU A 71 -4.14 11.17 10.12
CA GLU A 71 -4.32 12.52 9.52
C GLU A 71 -3.30 13.50 10.09
N SER A 72 -2.69 13.05 11.24
CA SER A 72 -1.69 13.96 11.83
C SER A 72 -0.72 13.17 12.72
N MET A 73 0.25 13.92 13.27
CA MET A 73 1.24 13.25 14.16
C MET A 73 0.58 12.77 15.45
N GLU A 74 -0.45 13.34 15.83
CA GLU A 74 -1.18 12.88 17.04
C GLU A 74 -1.74 11.46 16.84
N ASP A 75 -2.16 11.23 15.63
CA ASP A 75 -2.68 9.86 15.38
C ASP A 75 -1.55 8.81 15.48
N ILE A 76 -0.41 9.24 15.07
CA ILE A 76 0.73 8.29 15.19
C ILE A 76 1.06 8.07 16.68
N ASP A 77 1.02 9.19 17.38
CA ASP A 77 1.31 9.04 18.82
C ASP A 77 0.27 8.13 19.50
N TRP A 78 -0.90 8.27 19.12
CA TRP A 78 -1.93 7.38 19.70
C TRP A 78 -1.66 5.92 19.33
N LEU A 79 -1.30 5.72 18.04
CA LEU A 79 -1.04 4.32 17.61
C LEU A 79 0.13 3.72 18.40
N LEU A 80 1.00 4.58 18.77
CA LEU A 80 2.22 4.04 19.42
C LEU A 80 1.97 3.85 20.91
N HIS A 81 1.10 4.66 21.48
CA HIS A 81 1.13 4.60 22.95
C HIS A 81 -0.26 4.23 23.48
N ASN A 82 -1.25 4.42 22.74
CA ASN A 82 -2.60 4.26 23.35
C ASN A 82 -3.43 3.23 22.60
N SER A 83 -2.86 2.60 21.63
CA SER A 83 -3.67 1.66 20.83
C SER A 83 -4.08 0.43 21.67
N THR A 84 -5.34 -0.16 21.42
CA THR A 84 -5.87 -1.20 22.35
C THR A 84 -6.14 -2.49 21.59
N ARG A 85 -6.17 -2.42 20.24
CA ARG A 85 -6.71 -3.62 19.53
C ARG A 85 -5.70 -4.10 18.49
N GLY A 86 -4.38 -3.63 18.53
CA GLY A 86 -3.36 -3.95 17.51
C GLY A 86 -3.21 -5.44 17.29
N PRO A 87 -2.66 -5.75 15.94
CA PRO A 87 -1.74 -4.91 15.14
C PRO A 87 -2.50 -4.07 14.10
N TYR A 88 -1.97 -2.79 13.85
CA TYR A 88 -2.67 -1.86 12.95
C TYR A 88 -1.95 -1.74 11.61
N VAL A 89 -2.76 -1.39 10.60
CA VAL A 89 -2.22 -0.95 9.31
C VAL A 89 -2.59 0.53 9.10
N GLY A 90 -1.54 1.34 9.02
CA GLY A 90 -1.78 2.79 8.90
C GLY A 90 -2.09 3.21 7.46
N LEU A 91 -3.09 4.02 7.32
CA LEU A 91 -3.43 4.60 6.02
C LEU A 91 -3.08 6.10 6.03
N LEU A 92 -2.09 6.44 5.21
CA LEU A 92 -1.56 7.81 5.24
C LEU A 92 -1.66 8.42 3.84
N ASP A 93 -1.78 9.72 3.96
CA ASP A 93 -1.69 10.45 2.68
C ASP A 93 -0.23 10.55 2.22
N ILE A 94 -0.09 10.60 0.87
CA ILE A 94 1.29 10.57 0.33
C ILE A 94 2.04 11.82 0.78
N SER A 95 1.38 12.84 1.13
CA SER A 95 2.08 14.05 1.62
C SER A 95 2.80 13.78 2.94
N MET A 96 2.43 12.74 3.56
CA MET A 96 3.07 12.42 4.86
C MET A 96 4.21 11.41 4.67
N PHE A 97 4.61 11.22 3.40
CA PHE A 97 5.70 10.27 3.14
C PHE A 97 7.04 10.95 3.44
N ASN A 98 7.39 11.05 4.74
CA ASN A 98 8.69 11.59 5.16
C ASN A 98 9.16 10.88 6.44
N ARG A 99 10.40 11.13 6.80
CA ARG A 99 11.05 10.37 7.89
C ARG A 99 10.38 10.66 9.24
N SER A 100 9.88 11.82 9.40
CA SER A 100 9.30 12.18 10.71
C SER A 100 8.07 11.32 11.03
N TYR A 101 7.38 10.89 9.97
CA TYR A 101 6.19 10.04 10.22
C TYR A 101 6.56 8.55 10.17
N LEU A 102 7.56 8.21 9.35
CA LEU A 102 7.75 6.76 9.06
C LEU A 102 8.66 6.12 10.11
N VAL A 103 9.59 6.88 10.68
CA VAL A 103 10.57 6.27 11.60
C VAL A 103 9.85 5.85 12.89
N PRO A 104 9.01 6.62 13.37
CA PRO A 104 8.32 6.15 14.58
C PRO A 104 7.44 4.93 14.30
N LEU A 105 6.81 4.92 13.19
CA LEU A 105 5.93 3.79 12.87
C LEU A 105 6.74 2.49 12.66
N ASN A 106 7.94 2.66 12.14
CA ASN A 106 8.80 1.48 11.93
C ASN A 106 9.29 0.90 13.26
N SER A 107 9.41 1.72 14.23
CA SER A 107 9.98 1.24 15.51
C SER A 107 8.91 0.60 16.39
N SER A 108 7.70 0.59 15.89
CA SER A 108 6.64 0.05 16.76
C SER A 108 6.33 -1.39 16.39
N SER A 109 6.07 -2.22 17.40
CA SER A 109 5.72 -3.64 17.13
C SER A 109 4.21 -3.79 16.90
N ASN A 110 3.53 -2.69 17.07
CA ASN A 110 2.06 -2.78 16.99
C ASN A 110 1.56 -2.34 15.60
N ILE A 111 2.47 -2.18 14.69
CA ILE A 111 2.09 -1.78 13.32
C ILE A 111 2.58 -2.86 12.36
N ASN A 112 1.61 -3.29 11.45
CA ASN A 112 1.94 -4.46 10.61
C ASN A 112 1.98 -4.05 9.13
N GLY A 113 1.75 -2.74 8.88
CA GLY A 113 1.85 -2.30 7.48
C GLY A 113 1.39 -0.84 7.35
N ILE A 114 1.88 -0.28 6.20
CA ILE A 114 1.45 1.11 5.94
C ILE A 114 0.99 1.21 4.47
N ILE A 115 -0.11 1.99 4.32
CA ILE A 115 -0.61 2.22 2.96
C ILE A 115 -0.66 3.74 2.74
N PHE A 116 -0.12 4.11 1.53
CA PHE A 116 -0.23 5.54 1.20
C PHE A 116 -1.29 5.73 0.11
N THR A 117 -2.02 6.78 0.37
CA THR A 117 -3.03 7.08 -0.66
C THR A 117 -2.55 8.28 -1.49
N TYR A 118 -2.87 8.09 -2.77
CA TYR A 118 -2.49 9.17 -3.70
C TYR A 118 -3.69 9.56 -4.55
N ASN A 119 -3.97 10.87 -4.42
CA ASN A 119 -5.09 11.36 -5.25
C ASN A 119 -4.54 12.17 -6.45
N GLN A 120 -4.81 11.55 -7.64
CA GLN A 120 -4.19 12.14 -8.85
C GLN A 120 -4.89 13.44 -9.24
N THR A 121 -6.15 13.57 -8.95
CA THR A 121 -6.90 14.78 -9.36
C THR A 121 -6.51 15.99 -8.52
N ASN A 122 -5.96 15.80 -7.33
CA ASN A 122 -5.51 16.92 -6.47
C ASN A 122 -4.01 16.80 -6.17
N ALA A 123 -3.29 16.41 -7.15
CA ALA A 123 -1.85 16.07 -6.98
C ALA A 123 -1.06 17.31 -6.54
N ALA A 124 -1.58 18.50 -6.95
CA ALA A 124 -0.84 19.73 -6.59
C ALA A 124 -0.92 20.02 -5.09
N THR A 125 -2.00 19.49 -4.41
CA THR A 125 -2.16 19.79 -2.96
C THR A 125 -1.68 18.61 -2.11
N THR A 126 -1.40 17.42 -2.78
CA THR A 126 -1.16 16.21 -1.95
C THR A 126 0.34 15.85 -2.00
N LYS A 127 1.19 16.65 -2.84
CA LYS A 127 2.62 16.30 -2.93
C LYS A 127 3.44 17.31 -2.12
N PRO A 128 4.32 16.72 -1.41
CA PRO A 128 5.20 17.68 -0.74
C PRO A 128 5.96 18.56 -1.73
N LYS A 129 6.10 19.85 -1.30
CA LYS A 129 6.81 20.81 -2.18
C LYS A 129 8.19 20.28 -2.59
N PHE A 130 8.92 19.59 -1.75
CA PHE A 130 10.22 18.96 -2.10
C PHE A 130 10.29 17.57 -1.49
N PHE A 131 10.66 16.55 -2.37
CA PHE A 131 10.80 15.18 -1.83
C PHE A 131 11.77 14.39 -2.71
N SER A 132 12.69 13.80 -1.96
CA SER A 132 13.58 12.87 -2.68
C SER A 132 13.91 11.67 -1.77
N GLN A 133 13.62 10.44 -2.31
CA GLN A 133 13.85 9.22 -1.50
C GLN A 133 15.32 8.80 -1.59
N GLU A 134 16.04 9.50 -2.35
CA GLU A 134 17.45 9.09 -2.56
C GLU A 134 18.38 9.84 -1.60
N ASP A 135 19.53 9.29 -1.53
CA ASP A 135 20.56 9.91 -0.66
C ASP A 135 20.94 11.31 -1.18
N SER A 136 21.36 12.10 -0.17
CA SER A 136 21.77 13.47 -0.54
C SER A 136 22.95 13.46 -1.52
N CYS A 137 23.73 12.47 -1.51
CA CYS A 137 24.81 12.30 -2.50
C CYS A 137 24.71 10.92 -3.17
N PRO A 138 24.05 10.83 -4.15
CA PRO A 138 23.87 9.52 -4.79
C PRO A 138 25.20 8.95 -5.31
N ASN A 139 25.36 7.63 -5.08
CA ASN A 139 26.53 6.86 -5.53
C ASN A 139 27.84 7.43 -4.97
N ARG A 140 27.74 7.93 -3.79
CA ARG A 140 28.92 8.62 -3.23
C ARG A 140 30.09 7.64 -3.07
N TYR A 141 29.76 6.33 -3.04
CA TYR A 141 30.87 5.39 -2.80
C TYR A 141 31.32 4.75 -4.11
N THR A 142 30.59 5.06 -5.23
CA THR A 142 30.97 4.38 -6.50
C THR A 142 31.37 5.42 -7.55
N SER A 143 31.29 6.78 -7.11
CA SER A 143 31.64 7.80 -8.12
C SER A 143 33.16 8.08 -8.06
N LEU A 144 33.84 8.35 -9.39
CA LEU A 144 35.32 8.41 -9.58
C LEU A 144 35.86 9.76 -9.08
N ASN A 145 36.88 9.74 -8.11
CA ASN A 145 37.87 10.81 -8.43
C ASN A 145 39.20 10.19 -8.88
N PRO A 146 39.55 10.02 -10.05
CA PRO A 146 40.71 9.31 -10.64
C PRO A 146 41.96 10.20 -10.69
N GLN A 147 42.06 11.45 -10.13
CA GLN A 147 43.15 12.44 -10.17
C GLN A 147 43.14 13.29 -8.90
N THR A 148 42.43 13.62 -7.83
CA THR A 148 42.90 12.60 -6.84
C THR A 148 42.67 11.19 -7.37
N LYS A 149 42.06 10.89 -8.68
CA LYS A 149 41.14 9.79 -8.41
C LYS A 149 39.98 10.27 -7.54
N GLN A 150 39.16 11.67 -8.00
CA GLN A 150 37.97 11.64 -7.08
C GLN A 150 36.81 12.36 -7.81
N LEU A 151 35.29 12.04 -7.99
CA LEU A 151 33.95 12.64 -7.95
C LEU A 151 33.35 12.40 -6.55
N VAL A 152 33.64 13.55 -5.59
CA VAL A 152 33.14 13.27 -4.22
C VAL A 152 32.11 14.34 -3.86
N CYS A 153 30.91 13.91 -4.07
CA CYS A 153 29.83 14.75 -3.53
C CYS A 153 30.21 15.33 -2.17
N ASP A 154 30.18 16.74 -2.11
CA ASP A 154 30.44 17.46 -0.85
C ASP A 154 29.17 17.49 0.02
N SER A 155 29.41 16.99 1.35
CA SER A 155 28.23 16.91 2.25
C SER A 155 27.71 18.30 2.60
N THR A 156 28.58 19.32 2.36
CA THR A 156 28.13 20.69 2.69
C THR A 156 27.34 21.30 1.52
N THR A 157 27.64 20.79 0.31
CA THR A 157 26.85 21.22 -0.87
C THR A 157 26.46 19.97 -1.68
N PRO A 158 25.49 19.28 -1.11
CA PRO A 158 25.14 18.00 -1.77
C PRO A 158 24.41 18.23 -3.09
N TRP A 159 24.53 17.28 -3.94
CA TRP A 159 23.83 17.36 -5.24
C TRP A 159 22.31 17.30 -5.05
N ASN A 160 21.95 16.51 -3.99
CA ASN A 160 20.50 16.39 -3.69
C ASN A 160 20.21 16.91 -2.27
N PRO A 161 19.98 18.20 -2.12
CA PRO A 161 19.80 18.78 -0.77
C PRO A 161 18.51 18.31 -0.10
N TYR A 162 17.63 17.72 -0.91
CA TYR A 162 16.37 17.27 -0.29
C TYR A 162 16.34 15.76 -0.14
N GLY A 163 17.52 15.15 -0.41
CA GLY A 163 17.57 13.67 -0.28
C GLY A 163 17.45 13.24 1.17
N GLU A 164 16.47 12.35 1.40
CA GLU A 164 16.29 11.79 2.75
C GLU A 164 16.12 10.27 2.66
#